data_AF-A0A921N3V4-F1
#
_entry.id   AF-A0A921N3V4-F1
#
_cell.length_a   1.000
_cell.length_b   1.000
_cell.length_c   1.000
_cell.angle_alpha   90.00
_cell.angle_beta   90.00
_cell.angle_gamma   90.00
#
_symmetry.space_group_name_H-M   'P 1'
#
loop_
_entity.id
_entity.type
_entity.pdbx_description
1 polymer ?
#
loop_
_entity_poly.entity_id
_entity_poly.type
_entity_poly.pdbx_seq_one_letter_code
_entity_poly.pdbx_strand_id
1 'polypeptide(L)'
;MANELIKNYSLDIDFLDYSKNRNVSNNIVYSDADINSTFINATLYLQGEIINLTDCVVTVGVKDLDDKSVVNTCEIISATEGKIKIPFTTSLLPKVGFSKFDISITKEDKKIVSPSFAFRVLESVTDDDYYESSPTYDILITLLSQVQGALDDINATAEIVEELNITISENEEKRKDNELQRIENENQRIIDEGIRKSQEEIRQTRFTEKIQEINILKDKVNTDLAEKISEVDNVLSEKSNIFDEKVATVNSKMLEVDNKLIEVDITVSDKLTQLETDIANTINTKFDEGMQDISTKVDTKLNEATTNKFKEVDNTLLQKLNENTSKIDQKVLETDTVIQNVNDKITEVNQAKDSMRETVDSKISEFDVAKNDMQDSISNSLEDFEQRFSQLENENPTGEIVAARTSIDGTVKNNLSQRFLYDFDKKVDKIEGKGLSTNDFTDEEKDKLFNLENYIHPDTHNASDIILDNVDVDSCFESNNVNDALKEINNYIKGLENTVKELESQIGVHWHLINN
;
A
#
# COMPACT_ATOMS: atom_id res chain seq x y z
N MET A 1 -116.76 89.72 33.66
CA MET A 1 -117.76 89.76 34.75
C MET A 1 -119.06 90.25 34.14
N ALA A 2 -119.87 89.33 33.64
CA ALA A 2 -121.25 89.62 33.25
C ALA A 2 -122.08 89.57 34.53
N ASN A 3 -122.89 90.60 34.78
CA ASN A 3 -123.78 90.65 35.91
C ASN A 3 -124.97 89.73 35.57
N GLU A 4 -124.84 88.44 35.87
CA GLU A 4 -125.88 87.45 35.56
C GLU A 4 -127.12 87.75 36.41
N LEU A 5 -128.28 87.86 35.76
CA LEU A 5 -129.59 88.06 36.39
C LEU A 5 -130.00 86.77 37.13
N ILE A 6 -129.31 86.43 38.22
CA ILE A 6 -129.52 85.20 38.98
C ILE A 6 -130.08 85.50 40.38
N LYS A 7 -131.24 84.91 40.70
CA LYS A 7 -131.76 84.75 42.06
C LYS A 7 -131.15 83.49 42.67
N ASN A 8 -130.20 83.63 43.59
CA ASN A 8 -129.53 82.50 44.23
C ASN A 8 -129.95 82.40 45.70
N TYR A 9 -130.50 81.26 46.09
CA TYR A 9 -130.80 80.93 47.48
C TYR A 9 -129.80 79.89 47.98
N SER A 10 -129.29 80.06 49.21
CA SER A 10 -128.34 79.11 49.80
C SER A 10 -129.00 78.32 50.93
N LEU A 11 -128.73 77.01 50.98
CA LEU A 11 -129.34 76.11 51.94
C LEU A 11 -128.37 75.09 52.53
N ASP A 12 -128.45 74.87 53.83
CA ASP A 12 -127.75 73.76 54.49
C ASP A 12 -128.78 72.74 54.95
N ILE A 13 -128.65 71.50 54.48
CA ILE A 13 -129.62 70.41 54.71
C ILE A 13 -128.92 69.28 55.44
N ASP A 14 -129.36 68.96 56.66
CA ASP A 14 -128.93 67.74 57.37
C ASP A 14 -129.98 66.62 57.23
N PHE A 15 -129.57 65.45 56.77
CA PHE A 15 -130.49 64.32 56.55
C PHE A 15 -130.92 63.63 57.85
N LEU A 16 -130.27 63.89 58.99
CA LEU A 16 -130.52 63.20 60.26
C LEU A 16 -130.76 64.15 61.45
N ASP A 17 -130.06 65.29 61.53
CA ASP A 17 -130.25 66.28 62.59
C ASP A 17 -131.31 67.33 62.24
N TYR A 18 -132.58 67.00 62.51
CA TYR A 18 -133.72 67.87 62.23
C TYR A 18 -133.73 69.18 63.02
N SER A 19 -132.90 69.33 64.06
CA SER A 19 -132.81 70.59 64.82
C SER A 19 -132.09 71.68 64.02
N LYS A 20 -131.14 71.29 63.17
CA LYS A 20 -130.39 72.18 62.27
C LYS A 20 -131.20 72.64 61.07
N ASN A 21 -132.24 71.89 60.71
CA ASN A 21 -133.15 72.21 59.61
C ASN A 21 -134.27 73.21 59.98
N ARG A 22 -134.39 73.64 61.25
CA ARG A 22 -135.52 74.46 61.74
C ARG A 22 -135.58 75.89 61.20
N ASN A 23 -134.50 76.42 60.62
CA ASN A 23 -134.43 77.78 60.07
C ASN A 23 -134.43 77.82 58.53
N VAL A 24 -134.72 76.69 57.88
CA VAL A 24 -134.63 76.54 56.42
C VAL A 24 -135.84 77.15 55.68
N SER A 25 -136.93 77.45 56.39
CA SER A 25 -138.11 78.06 55.79
C SER A 25 -138.30 79.48 56.31
N ASN A 26 -138.16 80.48 55.43
CA ASN A 26 -139.18 81.54 55.33
C ASN A 26 -139.11 82.46 54.10
N ASN A 27 -138.04 82.49 53.30
CA ASN A 27 -137.92 83.51 52.24
C ASN A 27 -137.55 82.98 50.83
N ILE A 28 -137.74 81.70 50.55
CA ILE A 28 -137.54 81.20 49.17
C ILE A 28 -138.82 81.49 48.37
N VAL A 29 -138.76 82.55 47.57
CA VAL A 29 -139.87 83.07 46.78
C VAL A 29 -139.50 83.02 45.31
N TYR A 30 -140.33 82.38 44.50
CA TYR A 30 -140.19 82.27 43.06
C TYR A 30 -141.30 83.04 42.37
N SER A 31 -141.02 83.59 41.19
CA SER A 31 -142.05 83.98 40.24
C SER A 31 -142.29 82.80 39.30
N ASP A 32 -143.54 82.52 38.96
CA ASP A 32 -143.89 81.58 37.88
C ASP A 32 -143.26 81.95 36.51
N ALA A 33 -142.95 83.23 36.29
CA ALA A 33 -142.25 83.73 35.10
C ALA A 33 -140.70 83.61 35.15
N ASP A 34 -140.08 83.09 36.22
CA ASP A 34 -138.62 82.94 36.30
C ASP A 34 -138.13 81.77 35.40
N ILE A 35 -137.30 82.05 34.38
CA ILE A 35 -136.71 81.03 33.48
C ILE A 35 -135.19 80.97 33.65
N ASN A 36 -134.66 79.81 34.04
CA ASN A 36 -133.22 79.52 34.16
C ASN A 36 -132.40 80.56 34.94
N SER A 37 -133.07 81.35 35.77
CA SER A 37 -132.51 82.49 36.50
C SER A 37 -132.56 82.29 38.01
N THR A 38 -133.21 81.24 38.51
CA THR A 38 -133.32 80.99 39.95
C THR A 38 -132.79 79.61 40.33
N PHE A 39 -131.80 79.59 41.23
CA PHE A 39 -131.15 78.36 41.69
C PHE A 39 -131.10 78.32 43.21
N ILE A 40 -131.18 77.11 43.79
CA ILE A 40 -130.81 76.88 45.19
C ILE A 40 -129.46 76.18 45.21
N ASN A 41 -128.45 76.79 45.81
CA ASN A 41 -127.20 76.12 46.11
C ASN A 41 -127.28 75.51 47.51
N ALA A 42 -127.27 74.19 47.59
CA ALA A 42 -127.39 73.47 48.86
C ALA A 42 -126.10 72.74 49.22
N THR A 43 -125.75 72.75 50.50
CA THR A 43 -124.70 71.89 51.08
C THR A 43 -125.36 70.78 51.89
N LEU A 44 -125.01 69.53 51.61
CA LEU A 44 -125.67 68.37 52.19
C LEU A 44 -124.83 67.77 53.32
N TYR A 45 -125.47 67.55 54.46
CA TYR A 45 -124.88 67.00 55.68
C TYR A 45 -125.60 65.74 56.13
N LEU A 46 -124.87 64.84 56.80
CA LEU A 46 -125.43 63.70 57.51
C LEU A 46 -124.89 63.71 58.94
N GLN A 47 -125.76 64.00 59.92
CA GLN A 47 -125.38 64.09 61.34
C GLN A 47 -124.28 65.16 61.58
N GLY A 48 -124.32 66.26 60.82
CA GLY A 48 -123.40 67.39 60.91
C GLY A 48 -122.13 67.31 60.06
N GLU A 49 -121.84 66.18 59.41
CA GLU A 49 -120.68 65.99 58.54
C GLU A 49 -121.08 66.13 57.06
N ILE A 50 -120.20 66.71 56.23
CA ILE A 50 -120.44 66.91 54.79
C ILE A 50 -120.55 65.55 54.08
N ILE A 51 -121.57 65.39 53.23
CA ILE A 51 -121.74 64.19 52.42
C ILE A 51 -120.90 64.29 51.14
N ASN A 52 -119.98 63.36 50.92
CA ASN A 52 -119.27 63.23 49.63
C ASN A 52 -120.19 62.57 48.58
N LEU A 53 -120.41 63.27 47.47
CA LEU A 53 -121.33 62.91 46.40
C LEU A 53 -120.66 62.18 45.23
N THR A 54 -119.39 61.79 45.31
CA THR A 54 -118.74 60.99 44.26
C THR A 54 -119.50 59.69 44.03
N ASP A 55 -119.81 59.43 42.75
CA ASP A 55 -120.62 58.30 42.26
C ASP A 55 -122.05 58.25 42.83
N CYS A 56 -122.56 59.37 43.34
CA CYS A 56 -123.94 59.50 43.79
C CYS A 56 -124.79 60.18 42.73
N VAL A 57 -126.04 59.76 42.61
CA VAL A 57 -127.07 60.50 41.87
C VAL A 57 -127.91 61.26 42.89
N VAL A 58 -127.92 62.59 42.78
CA VAL A 58 -128.72 63.45 43.65
C VAL A 58 -129.93 63.97 42.88
N THR A 59 -131.13 63.75 43.41
CA THR A 59 -132.39 64.20 42.81
C THR A 59 -133.18 65.07 43.79
N VAL A 60 -133.90 66.04 43.26
CA VAL A 60 -134.89 66.84 44.00
C VAL A 60 -136.28 66.35 43.61
N GLY A 61 -137.11 66.04 44.61
CA GLY A 61 -138.53 65.79 44.45
C GLY A 61 -139.33 67.00 44.87
N VAL A 62 -140.19 67.52 44.00
CA VAL A 62 -141.10 68.63 44.29
C VAL A 62 -142.53 68.11 44.28
N LYS A 63 -143.30 68.43 45.32
CA LYS A 63 -144.69 68.03 45.51
C LYS A 63 -145.61 69.24 45.69
N ASP A 64 -146.68 69.27 44.91
CA ASP A 64 -147.71 70.32 44.93
C ASP A 64 -148.84 70.04 45.96
N LEU A 65 -149.74 71.01 46.14
CA LEU A 65 -151.02 70.89 46.86
C LEU A 65 -151.97 69.84 46.24
N ASP A 66 -151.92 69.64 44.91
CA ASP A 66 -152.74 68.64 44.19
C ASP A 66 -152.11 67.22 44.18
N ASP A 67 -151.14 66.96 45.05
CA ASP A 67 -150.43 65.68 45.24
C ASP A 67 -149.58 65.19 44.04
N LYS A 68 -149.50 65.97 42.96
CA LYS A 68 -148.58 65.72 41.84
C LYS A 68 -147.14 65.94 42.28
N SER A 69 -146.28 64.96 41.96
CA SER A 69 -144.85 64.97 42.31
C SER A 69 -144.00 64.94 41.05
N VAL A 70 -143.04 65.85 40.94
CA VAL A 70 -142.04 65.91 39.85
C VAL A 70 -140.67 65.69 40.46
N VAL A 71 -139.82 64.89 39.80
CA VAL A 71 -138.46 64.59 40.26
C VAL A 71 -137.47 65.01 39.18
N ASN A 72 -136.39 65.69 39.55
CA ASN A 72 -135.32 66.06 38.64
C ASN A 72 -133.94 65.83 39.25
N THR A 73 -132.92 65.69 38.43
CA THR A 73 -131.53 65.50 38.87
C THR A 73 -130.90 66.85 39.20
N CYS A 74 -130.20 66.93 40.33
CA CYS A 74 -129.45 68.11 40.73
C CYS A 74 -128.06 68.10 40.10
N GLU A 75 -127.52 69.28 39.81
CA GLU A 75 -126.14 69.43 39.32
C GLU A 75 -125.17 69.39 40.52
N ILE A 76 -124.17 68.51 40.48
CA ILE A 76 -123.15 68.43 41.53
C ILE A 76 -122.04 69.42 41.20
N ILE A 77 -121.99 70.52 41.95
CA ILE A 77 -120.97 71.57 41.77
C ILE A 77 -119.63 71.11 42.32
N SER A 78 -119.66 70.45 43.49
CA SER A 78 -118.47 69.89 44.12
C SER A 78 -118.85 68.62 44.86
N ALA A 79 -118.38 67.49 44.34
CA ALA A 79 -118.68 66.18 44.90
C ALA A 79 -118.08 66.01 46.30
N THR A 80 -116.84 66.43 46.51
CA THR A 80 -116.13 66.26 47.80
C THR A 80 -116.59 67.22 48.88
N GLU A 81 -117.17 68.36 48.51
CA GLU A 81 -117.71 69.36 49.46
C GLU A 81 -119.22 69.25 49.66
N GLY A 82 -119.88 68.24 49.07
CA GLY A 82 -121.32 68.01 49.24
C GLY A 82 -122.20 69.14 48.71
N LYS A 83 -121.71 69.93 47.75
CA LYS A 83 -122.40 71.09 47.20
C LYS A 83 -123.14 70.73 45.92
N ILE A 84 -124.43 71.02 45.92
CA ILE A 84 -125.31 70.82 44.79
C ILE A 84 -125.95 72.14 44.37
N LYS A 85 -126.29 72.23 43.09
CA LYS A 85 -127.14 73.27 42.51
C LYS A 85 -128.46 72.62 42.12
N ILE A 86 -129.53 73.13 42.70
CA ILE A 86 -130.89 72.69 42.43
C ILE A 86 -131.49 73.68 41.43
N PRO A 87 -131.70 73.27 40.16
CA PRO A 87 -132.41 74.09 39.20
C PRO A 87 -133.91 74.00 39.49
N PHE A 88 -134.55 75.14 39.77
CA PHE A 88 -136.01 75.24 39.76
C PHE A 88 -136.40 75.86 38.41
N THR A 89 -136.63 75.00 37.43
CA THR A 89 -137.10 75.40 36.09
C THR A 89 -138.62 75.50 36.08
N THR A 90 -139.20 76.21 35.11
CA THR A 90 -140.66 76.31 34.92
C THR A 90 -141.34 74.94 34.78
N SER A 91 -140.61 73.92 34.30
CA SER A 91 -141.03 72.52 34.24
C SER A 91 -141.13 71.80 35.60
N LEU A 92 -140.59 72.39 36.67
CA LEU A 92 -140.57 71.84 38.04
C LEU A 92 -141.55 72.52 39.01
N LEU A 93 -142.11 73.68 38.62
CA LEU A 93 -142.93 74.52 39.49
C LEU A 93 -144.42 74.31 39.18
N PRO A 94 -145.18 73.66 40.07
CA PRO A 94 -146.61 73.63 39.94
C PRO A 94 -147.21 74.98 40.39
N LYS A 95 -148.35 75.30 39.78
CA LYS A 95 -149.34 76.37 40.04
C LYS A 95 -149.07 77.29 41.25
N VAL A 96 -149.25 78.60 41.08
CA VAL A 96 -149.10 79.66 42.11
C VAL A 96 -149.61 79.21 43.49
N GLY A 97 -148.72 79.16 44.49
CA GLY A 97 -149.03 78.60 45.80
C GLY A 97 -147.83 78.24 46.68
N PHE A 98 -148.09 77.41 47.69
CA PHE A 98 -147.06 76.82 48.57
C PHE A 98 -146.76 75.39 48.12
N SER A 99 -145.50 75.14 47.78
CA SER A 99 -145.02 73.83 47.34
C SER A 99 -143.95 73.30 48.29
N LYS A 100 -143.76 71.98 48.30
CA LYS A 100 -142.73 71.33 49.13
C LYS A 100 -141.72 70.60 48.27
N PHE A 101 -140.47 70.53 48.71
CA PHE A 101 -139.45 69.71 48.07
C PHE A 101 -138.63 68.92 49.09
N ASP A 102 -138.08 67.79 48.67
CA ASP A 102 -137.05 67.04 49.38
C ASP A 102 -135.91 66.64 48.44
N ILE A 103 -134.76 66.31 49.01
CA ILE A 103 -133.56 65.89 48.29
C ILE A 103 -133.33 64.41 48.56
N SER A 104 -133.16 63.65 47.50
CA SER A 104 -132.83 62.23 47.54
C SER A 104 -131.41 62.01 47.04
N ILE A 105 -130.60 61.29 47.80
CA ILE A 105 -129.27 60.84 47.37
C ILE A 105 -129.34 59.33 47.15
N THR A 106 -129.00 58.88 45.95
CA THR A 106 -128.95 57.46 45.60
C THR A 106 -127.51 57.07 45.27
N LYS A 107 -127.00 56.04 45.94
CA LYS A 107 -125.70 55.43 45.64
C LYS A 107 -125.90 53.92 45.60
N GLU A 108 -125.63 53.31 44.44
CA GLU A 108 -125.88 51.89 44.18
C GLU A 108 -127.34 51.48 44.47
N ASP A 109 -127.58 50.69 45.52
CA ASP A 109 -128.90 50.18 45.95
C ASP A 109 -129.49 50.95 47.14
N LYS A 110 -128.78 51.96 47.67
CA LYS A 110 -129.18 52.73 48.86
C LYS A 110 -129.68 54.11 48.48
N LYS A 111 -130.81 54.50 49.07
CA LYS A 111 -131.42 55.83 48.93
C LYS A 111 -131.68 56.45 50.30
N ILE A 112 -131.18 57.66 50.51
CA ILE A 112 -131.54 58.50 51.67
C ILE A 112 -132.28 59.74 51.19
N VAL A 113 -133.25 60.22 51.97
CA VAL A 113 -134.12 61.34 51.60
C VAL A 113 -134.10 62.37 52.74
N SER A 114 -134.01 63.65 52.38
CA SER A 114 -134.04 64.75 53.34
C SER A 114 -135.45 64.94 53.92
N PRO A 115 -135.60 65.66 55.04
CA PRO A 115 -136.88 66.26 55.37
C PRO A 115 -137.41 67.16 54.23
N SER A 116 -138.72 67.36 54.19
CA SER A 116 -139.37 68.21 53.19
C SER A 116 -139.36 69.69 53.61
N PHE A 117 -138.97 70.55 52.69
CA PHE A 117 -138.88 72.00 52.84
C PHE A 117 -139.95 72.70 52.02
N ALA A 118 -140.56 73.77 52.56
CA ALA A 118 -141.61 74.52 51.88
C ALA A 118 -141.05 75.79 51.22
N PHE A 119 -141.57 76.12 50.04
CA PHE A 119 -141.28 77.37 49.32
C PHE A 119 -142.55 77.95 48.72
N ARG A 120 -142.51 79.23 48.32
CA ARG A 120 -143.67 79.95 47.79
C ARG A 120 -143.44 80.38 46.34
N VAL A 121 -144.44 80.14 45.49
CA VAL A 121 -144.50 80.63 44.11
C VAL A 121 -145.53 81.76 44.04
N LEU A 122 -145.12 82.92 43.52
CA LEU A 122 -145.96 84.09 43.30
C LEU A 122 -146.37 84.16 41.82
N GLU A 123 -147.60 84.63 41.60
CA GLU A 123 -148.13 84.95 40.26
C GLU A 123 -147.44 86.21 39.74
N SER A 124 -146.89 86.13 38.53
CA SER A 124 -146.43 87.32 37.82
C SER A 124 -147.63 88.10 37.27
N VAL A 125 -147.60 89.43 37.39
CA VAL A 125 -148.66 90.33 36.88
C VAL A 125 -148.62 90.45 35.34
N THR A 126 -147.59 89.90 34.70
CA THR A 126 -147.44 89.92 33.24
C THR A 126 -148.24 88.77 32.62
N ASP A 127 -149.38 89.13 32.03
CA ASP A 127 -150.18 88.35 31.08
C ASP A 127 -149.26 87.71 30.02
N ASP A 128 -149.03 86.41 30.10
CA ASP A 128 -148.48 85.62 29.00
C ASP A 128 -149.05 84.19 29.08
N ASP A 129 -150.37 84.11 28.92
CA ASP A 129 -151.04 82.93 28.39
C ASP A 129 -150.50 82.65 26.98
N TYR A 130 -149.33 82.01 26.81
CA TYR A 130 -149.00 81.24 25.60
C TYR A 130 -147.67 80.45 25.74
N TYR A 131 -147.80 79.12 25.60
CA TYR A 131 -146.79 78.05 25.46
C TYR A 131 -146.18 77.41 26.73
N GLU A 132 -146.54 76.13 26.90
CA GLU A 132 -145.77 75.12 27.65
C GLU A 132 -144.30 75.10 27.16
N SER A 133 -143.35 75.40 28.04
CA SER A 133 -141.93 75.11 27.80
C SER A 133 -141.71 73.59 27.77
N SER A 134 -141.56 73.03 26.57
CA SER A 134 -141.28 71.61 26.36
C SER A 134 -139.83 71.26 26.77
N PRO A 135 -139.61 70.18 27.56
CA PRO A 135 -138.28 69.65 27.96
C PRO A 135 -137.30 69.35 26.80
N THR A 136 -137.77 69.42 25.57
CA THR A 136 -137.02 69.09 24.35
C THR A 136 -135.98 70.14 23.95
N TYR A 137 -136.14 71.41 24.35
CA TYR A 137 -135.22 72.48 23.95
C TYR A 137 -133.88 72.40 24.69
N ASP A 138 -133.88 72.11 25.99
CA ASP A 138 -132.64 71.99 26.77
C ASP A 138 -131.82 70.75 26.39
N ILE A 139 -132.51 69.65 26.06
CA ILE A 139 -131.89 68.43 25.51
C ILE A 139 -131.21 68.77 24.17
N LEU A 140 -131.85 69.57 23.32
CA LEU A 140 -131.28 70.00 22.05
C LEU A 140 -130.01 70.84 22.26
N ILE A 141 -129.99 71.79 23.20
CA ILE A 141 -128.80 72.59 23.52
C ILE A 141 -127.65 71.70 24.04
N THR A 142 -127.98 70.73 24.90
CA THR A 142 -126.98 69.78 25.43
C THR A 142 -126.38 68.92 24.32
N LEU A 143 -127.21 68.36 23.44
CA LEU A 143 -126.74 67.60 22.27
C LEU A 143 -125.91 68.47 21.33
N LEU A 144 -126.29 69.74 21.13
CA LEU A 144 -125.51 70.68 20.32
C LEU A 144 -124.11 70.90 20.91
N SER A 145 -124.00 71.04 22.23
CA SER A 145 -122.71 71.18 22.92
C SER A 145 -121.85 69.93 22.80
N GLN A 146 -122.45 68.73 22.89
CA GLN A 146 -121.71 67.47 22.72
C GLN A 146 -121.22 67.28 21.29
N VAL A 147 -122.04 67.63 20.29
CA VAL A 147 -121.65 67.62 18.87
C VAL A 147 -120.50 68.61 18.62
N GLN A 148 -120.55 69.78 19.24
CA GLN A 148 -119.45 70.75 19.14
C GLN A 148 -118.16 70.22 19.77
N GLY A 149 -118.22 69.61 20.96
CA GLY A 149 -117.05 68.98 21.58
C GLY A 149 -116.45 67.85 20.73
N ALA A 150 -117.30 66.99 20.15
CA ALA A 150 -116.84 65.95 19.23
C ALA A 150 -116.21 66.53 17.95
N LEU A 151 -116.71 67.66 17.44
CA LEU A 151 -116.12 68.35 16.30
C LEU A 151 -114.72 68.90 16.64
N ASP A 152 -114.55 69.48 17.83
CA ASP A 152 -113.26 69.98 18.30
C ASP A 152 -112.23 68.85 18.45
N ASP A 153 -112.63 67.69 19.01
CA ASP A 153 -111.78 66.50 19.12
C ASP A 153 -111.37 65.92 17.75
N ILE A 154 -112.30 65.91 16.78
CA ILE A 154 -112.03 65.47 15.40
C ILE A 154 -110.98 66.38 14.75
N ASN A 155 -111.12 67.69 14.91
CA ASN A 155 -110.16 68.66 14.35
C ASN A 155 -108.77 68.49 14.97
N ALA A 156 -108.68 68.35 16.29
CA ALA A 156 -107.41 68.09 16.97
C ALA A 156 -106.76 66.77 16.53
N THR A 157 -107.57 65.72 16.33
CA THR A 157 -107.07 64.43 15.82
C THR A 157 -106.58 64.54 14.38
N ALA A 158 -107.27 65.31 13.53
CA ALA A 158 -106.88 65.54 12.15
C ALA A 158 -105.51 66.24 12.06
N GLU A 159 -105.26 67.25 12.90
CA GLU A 159 -103.97 67.93 13.01
C GLU A 159 -102.85 66.95 13.40
N ILE A 160 -103.07 66.11 14.42
CA ILE A 160 -102.09 65.09 14.84
C ILE A 160 -101.79 64.10 13.71
N VAL A 161 -102.80 63.65 12.98
CA VAL A 161 -102.62 62.73 11.84
C VAL A 161 -101.80 63.37 10.73
N GLU A 162 -102.02 64.65 10.45
CA GLU A 162 -101.22 65.41 9.48
C GLU A 162 -99.75 65.48 9.90
N GLU A 163 -99.47 65.83 11.17
CA GLU A 163 -98.10 65.86 11.71
C GLU A 163 -97.41 64.48 11.67
N LEU A 164 -98.13 63.41 12.02
CA LEU A 164 -97.61 62.04 11.96
C LEU A 164 -97.29 61.62 10.52
N ASN A 165 -98.12 62.00 9.55
CA ASN A 165 -97.87 61.70 8.13
C ASN A 165 -96.60 62.41 7.64
N ILE A 166 -96.39 63.67 8.01
CA ILE A 166 -95.15 64.41 7.71
C ILE A 166 -93.96 63.67 8.32
N THR A 167 -94.05 63.29 9.59
CA THR A 167 -92.97 62.59 10.30
C THR A 167 -92.64 61.23 9.68
N ILE A 168 -93.65 60.45 9.26
CA ILE A 168 -93.45 59.17 8.57
C ILE A 168 -92.75 59.39 7.23
N SER A 169 -93.17 60.40 6.47
CA SER A 169 -92.54 60.74 5.19
C SER A 169 -91.06 61.08 5.36
N GLU A 170 -90.73 61.96 6.30
CA GLU A 170 -89.33 62.34 6.60
C GLU A 170 -88.48 61.15 7.07
N ASN A 171 -89.05 60.27 7.91
CA ASN A 171 -88.35 59.08 8.38
C ASN A 171 -88.10 58.07 7.26
N GLU A 172 -89.06 57.91 6.35
CA GLU A 172 -88.91 57.04 5.18
C GLU A 172 -87.86 57.60 4.20
N GLU A 173 -87.78 58.92 4.03
CA GLU A 173 -86.70 59.56 3.26
C GLU A 173 -85.33 59.32 3.91
N LYS A 174 -85.19 59.58 5.22
CA LYS A 174 -83.95 59.29 5.95
C LYS A 174 -83.53 57.82 5.86
N ARG A 175 -84.48 56.89 5.93
CA ARG A 175 -84.23 55.45 5.76
C ARG A 175 -83.70 55.14 4.36
N LYS A 176 -84.29 55.75 3.32
CA LYS A 176 -83.82 55.61 1.93
C LYS A 176 -82.41 56.16 1.75
N ASP A 177 -82.13 57.34 2.28
CA ASP A 177 -80.80 57.95 2.20
C ASP A 177 -79.73 57.11 2.89
N ASN A 178 -80.03 56.61 4.10
CA ASN A 178 -79.14 55.70 4.82
C ASN A 178 -78.89 54.39 4.04
N GLU A 179 -79.93 53.85 3.41
CA GLU A 179 -79.80 52.64 2.60
C GLU A 179 -78.97 52.89 1.32
N LEU A 180 -79.16 54.04 0.67
CA LEU A 180 -78.34 54.46 -0.47
C LEU A 180 -76.86 54.60 -0.05
N GLN A 181 -76.59 55.24 1.08
CA GLN A 181 -75.23 55.41 1.60
C GLN A 181 -74.60 54.06 1.96
N ARG A 182 -75.36 53.12 2.55
CA ARG A 182 -74.89 51.77 2.82
C ARG A 182 -74.50 51.04 1.54
N ILE A 183 -75.33 51.13 0.50
CA ILE A 183 -75.08 50.52 -0.82
C ILE A 183 -73.85 51.13 -1.48
N GLU A 184 -73.69 52.45 -1.43
CA GLU A 184 -72.52 53.14 -1.98
C GLU A 184 -71.22 52.71 -1.28
N ASN A 185 -71.22 52.67 0.06
CA ASN A 185 -70.09 52.19 0.85
C ASN A 185 -69.76 50.72 0.58
N GLU A 186 -70.79 49.88 0.40
CA GLU A 186 -70.63 48.47 0.05
C GLU A 186 -69.98 48.32 -1.34
N ASN A 187 -70.47 49.07 -2.33
CA ASN A 187 -69.89 49.08 -3.68
C ASN A 187 -68.44 49.56 -3.67
N GLN A 188 -68.11 50.59 -2.87
CA GLN A 188 -66.74 51.06 -2.74
C GLN A 188 -65.84 49.98 -2.12
N ARG A 189 -66.29 49.29 -1.06
CA ARG A 189 -65.53 48.18 -0.46
C ARG A 189 -65.28 47.06 -1.47
N ILE A 190 -66.26 46.73 -2.31
CA ILE A 190 -66.12 45.72 -3.36
C ILE A 190 -65.06 46.15 -4.39
N ILE A 191 -65.06 47.42 -4.81
CA ILE A 191 -64.06 47.99 -5.72
C ILE A 191 -62.66 47.92 -5.10
N ASP A 192 -62.52 48.38 -3.86
CA ASP A 192 -61.24 48.41 -3.14
C ASP A 192 -60.69 46.99 -2.95
N GLU A 193 -61.54 46.03 -2.59
CA GLU A 193 -61.16 44.62 -2.46
C GLU A 193 -60.78 44.00 -3.82
N GLY A 194 -61.44 44.41 -4.90
CA GLY A 194 -61.05 44.06 -6.27
C GLY A 194 -59.65 44.56 -6.62
N ILE A 195 -59.37 45.84 -6.35
CA ILE A 195 -58.05 46.45 -6.58
C ILE A 195 -56.98 45.73 -5.75
N ARG A 196 -57.25 45.46 -4.46
CA ARG A 196 -56.32 44.74 -3.58
C ARG A 196 -55.97 43.36 -4.12
N LYS A 197 -56.95 42.61 -4.63
CA LYS A 197 -56.74 41.29 -5.25
C LYS A 197 -55.87 41.39 -6.51
N SER A 198 -56.18 42.31 -7.43
CA SER A 198 -55.38 42.49 -8.64
C SER A 198 -53.95 42.93 -8.35
N GLN A 199 -53.74 43.80 -7.34
CA GLN A 199 -52.40 44.19 -6.91
C GLN A 199 -51.61 43.01 -6.32
N GLU A 200 -52.27 42.17 -5.52
CA GLU A 200 -51.66 40.97 -4.98
C GLU A 200 -51.30 39.98 -6.09
N GLU A 201 -52.16 39.77 -7.09
CA GLU A 201 -51.85 38.95 -8.27
C GLU A 201 -50.62 39.48 -9.02
N ILE A 202 -50.55 40.80 -9.28
CA ILE A 202 -49.39 41.42 -9.92
C ILE A 202 -48.11 41.20 -9.10
N ARG A 203 -48.19 41.30 -7.77
CA ARG A 203 -47.04 41.05 -6.87
C ARG A 203 -46.55 39.61 -6.99
N GLN A 204 -47.47 38.65 -7.03
CA GLN A 204 -47.14 37.22 -7.15
C GLN A 204 -46.53 36.88 -8.51
N THR A 205 -47.07 37.45 -9.60
CA THR A 205 -46.51 37.29 -10.95
C THR A 205 -45.09 37.84 -11.03
N ARG A 206 -44.84 39.07 -10.53
CA ARG A 206 -43.50 39.67 -10.50
C ARG A 206 -42.50 38.85 -9.70
N PHE A 207 -42.94 38.25 -8.59
CA PHE A 207 -42.08 37.38 -7.79
C PHE A 207 -41.73 36.09 -8.54
N THR A 208 -42.69 35.51 -9.25
CA THR A 208 -42.50 34.32 -10.09
C THR A 208 -41.54 34.60 -11.25
N GLU A 209 -41.70 35.73 -11.94
CA GLU A 209 -40.80 36.17 -13.02
C GLU A 209 -39.36 36.34 -12.53
N LYS A 210 -39.18 36.98 -11.36
CA LYS A 210 -37.83 37.10 -10.75
C LYS A 210 -37.21 35.76 -10.41
N ILE A 211 -37.98 34.79 -9.92
CA ILE A 211 -37.48 33.43 -9.67
C ILE A 211 -37.02 32.77 -10.98
N GLN A 212 -37.81 32.90 -12.05
CA GLN A 212 -37.45 32.35 -13.36
C GLN A 212 -36.18 32.99 -13.90
N GLU A 213 -36.03 34.31 -13.79
CA GLU A 213 -34.82 35.03 -14.21
C GLU A 213 -33.59 34.56 -13.42
N ILE A 214 -33.71 34.41 -12.10
CA ILE A 214 -32.64 33.89 -11.24
C ILE A 214 -32.25 32.47 -11.64
N ASN A 215 -33.22 31.60 -11.96
CA ASN A 215 -32.94 30.24 -12.37
C ASN A 215 -32.22 30.19 -13.73
N ILE A 216 -32.62 31.00 -14.71
CA ILE A 216 -31.94 31.11 -16.00
C ILE A 216 -30.49 31.58 -15.81
N LEU A 217 -30.27 32.59 -14.97
CA LEU A 217 -28.92 33.08 -14.65
C LEU A 217 -28.07 32.00 -13.96
N LYS A 218 -28.65 31.27 -13.01
CA LYS A 218 -27.99 30.16 -12.33
C LYS A 218 -27.56 29.07 -13.31
N ASP A 219 -28.45 28.68 -14.23
CA ASP A 219 -28.15 27.64 -15.22
C ASP A 219 -27.03 28.09 -16.16
N LYS A 220 -27.08 29.34 -16.63
CA LYS A 220 -26.02 29.91 -17.47
C LYS A 220 -24.66 29.89 -16.76
N VAL A 221 -24.60 30.35 -15.51
CA VAL A 221 -23.36 30.34 -14.70
C VAL A 221 -22.83 28.91 -14.53
N ASN A 222 -23.70 27.94 -14.29
CA ASN A 222 -23.30 26.54 -14.15
C ASN A 222 -22.75 25.97 -15.45
N THR A 223 -23.36 26.28 -16.60
CA THR A 223 -22.86 25.88 -17.92
C THR A 223 -21.50 26.49 -18.20
N ASP A 224 -21.35 27.81 -18.02
CA ASP A 224 -20.07 28.51 -18.25
C ASP A 224 -18.96 27.94 -17.35
N LEU A 225 -19.28 27.63 -16.08
CA LEU A 225 -18.32 27.03 -15.15
C LEU A 225 -17.94 25.60 -15.57
N ALA A 226 -18.90 24.79 -16.03
CA ALA A 226 -18.64 23.44 -16.49
C ALA A 226 -17.74 23.43 -17.75
N GLU A 227 -17.97 24.33 -18.70
CA GLU A 227 -17.11 24.50 -19.87
C GLU A 227 -15.69 24.88 -19.46
N LYS A 228 -15.54 25.84 -18.52
CA LYS A 228 -14.22 26.25 -18.03
C LYS A 228 -13.47 25.15 -17.27
N ILE A 229 -14.18 24.34 -16.49
CA ILE A 229 -13.58 23.16 -15.85
C ILE A 229 -13.09 22.16 -16.91
N SER A 230 -13.90 21.88 -17.93
CA SER A 230 -13.48 20.97 -19.02
C SER A 230 -12.26 21.49 -19.78
N GLU A 231 -12.17 22.80 -20.04
CA GLU A 231 -10.98 23.42 -20.63
C GLU A 231 -9.73 23.20 -19.77
N VAL A 232 -9.85 23.41 -18.44
CA VAL A 232 -8.74 23.23 -17.49
C VAL A 232 -8.32 21.76 -17.43
N ASP A 233 -9.27 20.83 -17.37
CA ASP A 233 -9.00 19.39 -17.33
C ASP A 233 -8.25 18.92 -18.59
N ASN A 234 -8.64 19.43 -19.77
CA ASN A 234 -7.95 19.15 -21.02
C ASN A 234 -6.50 19.66 -20.99
N VAL A 235 -6.28 20.90 -20.53
CA VAL A 235 -4.93 21.47 -20.41
C VAL A 235 -4.07 20.66 -19.43
N LEU A 236 -4.64 20.26 -18.29
CA LEU A 236 -3.92 19.44 -17.29
C LEU A 236 -3.54 18.07 -17.86
N SER A 237 -4.45 17.42 -18.59
CA SER A 237 -4.20 16.14 -19.26
C SER A 237 -3.07 16.27 -20.28
N GLU A 238 -3.11 17.28 -21.15
CA GLU A 238 -2.04 17.56 -22.11
C GLU A 238 -0.69 17.79 -21.41
N LYS A 239 -0.66 18.57 -20.32
CA LYS A 239 0.57 18.82 -19.56
C LYS A 239 1.09 17.58 -18.87
N SER A 240 0.21 16.72 -18.34
CA SER A 240 0.58 15.44 -17.74
C SER A 240 1.24 14.53 -18.77
N ASN A 241 0.63 14.37 -19.95
CA ASN A 241 1.19 13.55 -21.02
C ASN A 241 2.57 14.04 -21.45
N ILE A 242 2.74 15.36 -21.64
CA ILE A 242 4.05 15.95 -21.97
C ILE A 242 5.08 15.72 -20.86
N PHE A 243 4.66 15.79 -19.59
CA PHE A 243 5.55 15.51 -18.47
C PHE A 243 6.00 14.05 -18.47
N ASP A 244 5.07 13.11 -18.65
CA ASP A 244 5.35 11.67 -18.72
C ASP A 244 6.29 11.33 -19.88
N GLU A 245 6.08 11.92 -21.06
CA GLU A 245 6.99 11.78 -22.22
C GLU A 245 8.41 12.28 -21.92
N LYS A 246 8.52 13.43 -21.25
CA LYS A 246 9.82 13.99 -20.85
C LYS A 246 10.52 13.10 -19.83
N VAL A 247 9.79 12.57 -18.84
CA VAL A 247 10.33 11.62 -17.85
C VAL A 247 10.82 10.35 -18.55
N ALA A 248 10.03 9.79 -19.47
CA ALA A 248 10.43 8.62 -20.25
C ALA A 248 11.70 8.87 -21.08
N THR A 249 11.82 10.06 -21.67
CA THR A 249 13.03 10.49 -22.41
C THR A 249 14.25 10.59 -21.49
N VAL A 250 14.09 11.18 -20.31
CA VAL A 250 15.18 11.28 -19.31
C VAL A 250 15.63 9.89 -18.85
N ASN A 251 14.68 8.99 -18.53
CA ASN A 251 15.00 7.63 -18.12
C ASN A 251 15.76 6.86 -19.21
N SER A 252 15.36 7.02 -20.47
CA SER A 252 16.08 6.42 -21.61
C SER A 252 17.52 6.94 -21.73
N LYS A 253 17.72 8.25 -21.55
CA LYS A 253 19.06 8.86 -21.56
C LYS A 253 19.92 8.43 -20.38
N MET A 254 19.32 8.27 -19.19
CA MET A 254 20.04 7.74 -18.02
C MET A 254 20.52 6.31 -18.27
N LEU A 255 19.66 5.46 -18.85
CA LEU A 255 20.04 4.09 -19.21
C LEU A 255 21.20 4.07 -20.23
N GLU A 256 21.17 4.97 -21.22
CA GLU A 256 22.28 5.11 -22.18
C GLU A 256 23.58 5.53 -21.49
N VAL A 257 23.51 6.45 -20.52
CA VAL A 257 24.67 6.87 -19.72
C VAL A 257 25.21 5.71 -18.87
N ASP A 258 24.33 4.96 -18.21
CA ASP A 258 24.72 3.80 -17.39
C ASP A 258 25.43 2.73 -18.24
N ASN A 259 24.89 2.43 -19.43
CA ASN A 259 25.54 1.49 -20.36
C ASN A 259 26.92 1.99 -20.82
N LYS A 260 27.05 3.28 -21.15
CA LYS A 260 28.36 3.86 -21.50
C LYS A 260 29.34 3.81 -20.34
N LEU A 261 28.87 4.00 -19.10
CA LEU A 261 29.71 3.90 -17.92
C LEU A 261 30.24 2.47 -17.73
N ILE A 262 29.38 1.47 -17.92
CA ILE A 262 29.77 0.04 -17.90
C ILE A 262 30.82 -0.25 -18.99
N GLU A 263 30.63 0.22 -20.22
CA GLU A 263 31.60 0.05 -21.30
C GLU A 263 32.97 0.66 -20.96
N VAL A 264 32.98 1.86 -20.36
CA VAL A 264 34.20 2.51 -19.90
C VAL A 264 34.87 1.68 -18.80
N ASP A 265 34.11 1.17 -17.83
CA ASP A 265 34.63 0.38 -16.71
C ASP A 265 35.29 -0.91 -17.20
N ILE A 266 34.63 -1.65 -18.11
CA ILE A 266 35.20 -2.83 -18.78
C ILE A 266 36.49 -2.46 -19.51
N THR A 267 36.47 -1.38 -20.29
CA THR A 267 37.64 -0.95 -21.08
C THR A 267 38.84 -0.60 -20.18
N VAL A 268 38.59 0.06 -19.05
CA VAL A 268 39.64 0.40 -18.07
C VAL A 268 40.16 -0.86 -17.40
N SER A 269 39.28 -1.77 -17.00
CA SER A 269 39.66 -3.06 -16.40
C SER A 269 40.53 -3.90 -17.35
N ASP A 270 40.17 -3.99 -18.63
CA ASP A 270 40.96 -4.71 -19.63
C ASP A 270 42.35 -4.08 -19.82
N LYS A 271 42.42 -2.74 -19.90
CA LYS A 271 43.70 -2.03 -20.00
C LYS A 271 44.58 -2.22 -18.76
N LEU A 272 44.00 -2.23 -17.56
CA LEU A 272 44.73 -2.51 -16.32
C LEU A 272 45.28 -3.94 -16.33
N THR A 273 44.47 -4.91 -16.73
CA THR A 273 44.89 -6.32 -16.82
C THR A 273 46.02 -6.52 -17.84
N GLN A 274 45.93 -5.82 -18.98
CA GLN A 274 47.00 -5.83 -19.98
C GLN A 274 48.27 -5.19 -19.43
N LEU A 275 48.16 -4.04 -18.75
CA LEU A 275 49.30 -3.37 -18.14
C LEU A 275 49.98 -4.23 -17.08
N GLU A 276 49.22 -4.92 -16.23
CA GLU A 276 49.74 -5.89 -15.26
C GLU A 276 50.53 -7.01 -15.95
N THR A 277 49.98 -7.55 -17.04
CA THR A 277 50.65 -8.59 -17.85
C THR A 277 51.94 -8.08 -18.48
N ASP A 278 51.92 -6.88 -19.07
CA ASP A 278 53.08 -6.26 -19.70
C ASP A 278 54.20 -5.97 -18.69
N ILE A 279 53.85 -5.49 -17.49
CA ILE A 279 54.79 -5.28 -16.39
C ILE A 279 55.39 -6.60 -15.93
N ALA A 280 54.56 -7.64 -15.71
CA ALA A 280 55.04 -8.95 -15.30
C ALA A 280 56.02 -9.56 -16.32
N ASN A 281 55.68 -9.50 -17.62
CA ASN A 281 56.54 -9.96 -18.69
C ASN A 281 57.87 -9.19 -18.74
N THR A 282 57.82 -7.86 -18.57
CA THR A 282 59.01 -7.02 -18.57
C THR A 282 59.93 -7.34 -17.40
N ILE A 283 59.38 -7.49 -16.19
CA ILE A 283 60.11 -7.88 -14.99
C ILE A 283 60.78 -9.24 -15.19
N ASN A 284 60.02 -10.25 -15.63
CA ASN A 284 60.54 -11.60 -15.85
C ASN A 284 61.67 -11.60 -16.89
N THR A 285 61.47 -10.92 -18.03
CA THR A 285 62.51 -10.81 -19.07
C THR A 285 63.78 -10.15 -18.54
N LYS A 286 63.65 -9.03 -17.81
CA LYS A 286 64.81 -8.33 -17.23
C LYS A 286 65.52 -9.15 -16.16
N PHE A 287 64.76 -9.91 -15.36
CA PHE A 287 65.32 -10.83 -14.37
C PHE A 287 66.10 -11.96 -15.05
N ASP A 288 65.54 -12.57 -16.09
CA ASP A 288 66.18 -13.64 -16.87
C ASP A 288 67.45 -13.14 -17.56
N GLU A 289 67.42 -11.96 -18.20
CA GLU A 289 68.61 -11.30 -18.76
C GLU A 289 69.70 -11.09 -17.71
N GLY A 290 69.32 -10.60 -16.52
CA GLY A 290 70.24 -10.38 -15.40
C GLY A 290 70.85 -11.69 -14.88
N MET A 291 70.04 -12.75 -14.74
CA MET A 291 70.51 -14.07 -14.34
C MET A 291 71.45 -14.69 -15.37
N GLN A 292 71.16 -14.51 -16.67
CA GLN A 292 72.02 -14.98 -17.75
C GLN A 292 73.38 -14.25 -17.77
N ASP A 293 73.39 -12.93 -17.57
CA ASP A 293 74.63 -12.14 -17.46
C ASP A 293 75.45 -12.57 -16.23
N ILE A 294 74.81 -12.78 -15.08
CA ILE A 294 75.47 -13.32 -13.88
C ILE A 294 76.06 -14.69 -14.16
N SER A 295 75.30 -15.62 -14.75
CA SER A 295 75.78 -16.96 -15.10
C SER A 295 77.01 -16.88 -16.01
N THR A 296 76.93 -16.09 -17.07
CA THR A 296 78.03 -15.90 -18.03
C THR A 296 79.29 -15.35 -17.36
N LYS A 297 79.14 -14.37 -16.45
CA LYS A 297 80.26 -13.81 -15.67
C LYS A 297 80.86 -14.83 -14.71
N VAL A 298 80.03 -15.64 -14.04
CA VAL A 298 80.48 -16.71 -13.15
C VAL A 298 81.24 -17.77 -13.93
N ASP A 299 80.69 -18.25 -15.04
CA ASP A 299 81.32 -19.24 -15.92
C ASP A 299 82.66 -18.73 -16.45
N THR A 300 82.72 -17.47 -16.89
CA THR A 300 83.97 -16.84 -17.35
C THR A 300 85.02 -16.81 -16.23
N LYS A 301 84.66 -16.32 -15.04
CA LYS A 301 85.59 -16.29 -13.89
C LYS A 301 86.04 -17.67 -13.44
N LEU A 302 85.14 -18.66 -13.46
CA LEU A 302 85.46 -20.03 -13.10
C LEU A 302 86.42 -20.64 -14.12
N ASN A 303 86.17 -20.42 -15.42
CA ASN A 303 87.07 -20.86 -16.49
C ASN A 303 88.44 -20.19 -16.42
N GLU A 304 88.50 -18.88 -16.16
CA GLU A 304 89.76 -18.15 -15.95
C GLU A 304 90.53 -18.70 -14.74
N ALA A 305 89.87 -18.88 -13.59
CA ALA A 305 90.49 -19.44 -12.39
C ALA A 305 91.00 -20.86 -12.62
N THR A 306 90.21 -21.70 -13.30
CA THR A 306 90.56 -23.07 -13.65
C THR A 306 91.78 -23.10 -14.59
N THR A 307 91.75 -22.29 -15.65
CA THR A 307 92.87 -22.15 -16.61
C THR A 307 94.15 -21.68 -15.92
N ASN A 308 94.05 -20.68 -15.04
CA ASN A 308 95.19 -20.17 -14.29
C ASN A 308 95.77 -21.24 -13.35
N LYS A 309 94.91 -22.04 -12.70
CA LYS A 309 95.38 -23.13 -11.83
C LYS A 309 96.04 -24.25 -12.64
N PHE A 310 95.53 -24.61 -13.81
CA PHE A 310 96.18 -25.57 -14.70
C PHE A 310 97.55 -25.06 -15.17
N LYS A 311 97.68 -23.78 -15.56
CA LYS A 311 98.98 -23.19 -15.91
C LYS A 311 99.98 -23.23 -14.75
N GLU A 312 99.53 -22.97 -13.53
CA GLU A 312 100.38 -23.06 -12.33
C GLU A 312 100.87 -24.49 -12.09
N VAL A 313 99.98 -25.48 -12.23
CA VAL A 313 100.30 -26.90 -12.13
C VAL A 313 101.26 -27.33 -13.22
N ASP A 314 101.01 -26.96 -14.48
CA ASP A 314 101.88 -27.25 -15.62
C ASP A 314 103.28 -26.67 -15.42
N ASN A 315 103.38 -25.41 -15.00
CA ASN A 315 104.67 -24.77 -14.70
C ASN A 315 105.42 -25.51 -13.58
N THR A 316 104.71 -25.94 -12.53
CA THR A 316 105.30 -26.70 -11.42
C THR A 316 105.80 -28.08 -11.88
N LEU A 317 105.03 -28.77 -12.73
CA LEU A 317 105.42 -30.04 -13.33
C LEU A 317 106.62 -29.88 -14.25
N LEU A 318 106.62 -28.84 -15.09
CA LEU A 318 107.72 -28.53 -16.00
C LEU A 318 109.01 -28.22 -15.24
N GLN A 319 108.92 -27.47 -14.13
CA GLN A 319 110.06 -27.23 -13.24
C GLN A 319 110.60 -28.55 -12.66
N LYS A 320 109.74 -29.39 -12.10
CA LYS A 320 110.16 -30.70 -11.56
C LYS A 320 110.77 -31.61 -12.62
N LEU A 321 110.24 -31.58 -13.85
CA LEU A 321 110.78 -32.32 -14.98
C LEU A 321 112.18 -31.83 -15.32
N ASN A 322 112.37 -30.51 -15.45
CA ASN A 322 113.67 -29.90 -15.71
C ASN A 322 114.70 -30.22 -14.61
N GLU A 323 114.31 -30.15 -13.34
CA GLU A 323 115.16 -30.55 -12.21
C GLU A 323 115.59 -32.02 -12.31
N ASN A 324 114.68 -32.92 -12.71
CA ASN A 324 115.00 -34.33 -12.92
C ASN A 324 115.91 -34.54 -14.14
N THR A 325 115.69 -33.82 -15.24
CA THR A 325 116.58 -33.84 -16.41
C THR A 325 117.99 -33.42 -16.03
N SER A 326 118.16 -32.31 -15.29
CA SER A 326 119.50 -31.88 -14.83
C SER A 326 120.18 -32.89 -13.90
N LYS A 327 119.41 -33.58 -13.02
CA LYS A 327 119.96 -34.69 -12.22
C LYS A 327 120.41 -35.87 -13.08
N ILE A 328 119.67 -36.18 -14.14
CA ILE A 328 120.03 -37.22 -15.11
C ILE A 328 121.31 -36.80 -15.85
N ASP A 329 121.37 -35.58 -16.37
CA ASP A 329 122.54 -35.06 -17.09
C ASP A 329 123.80 -35.10 -16.22
N GLN A 330 123.68 -34.74 -14.93
CA GLN A 330 124.78 -34.84 -13.98
C GLN A 330 125.26 -36.29 -13.81
N LYS A 331 124.34 -37.26 -13.69
CA LYS A 331 124.68 -38.69 -13.62
C LYS A 331 125.31 -39.20 -14.91
N VAL A 332 124.88 -38.71 -16.07
CA VAL A 332 125.52 -39.03 -17.35
C VAL A 332 126.95 -38.52 -17.37
N LEU A 333 127.21 -37.28 -16.94
CA LEU A 333 128.55 -36.70 -16.84
C LEU A 333 129.48 -37.49 -15.90
N GLU A 334 128.95 -37.91 -14.74
CA GLU A 334 129.68 -38.78 -13.80
C GLU A 334 130.03 -40.11 -14.47
N THR A 335 129.11 -40.68 -15.25
CA THR A 335 129.31 -41.94 -15.98
C THR A 335 130.36 -41.77 -17.09
N ASP A 336 130.32 -40.69 -17.85
CA ASP A 336 131.32 -40.37 -18.89
C ASP A 336 132.73 -40.21 -18.31
N THR A 337 132.84 -39.61 -17.12
CA THR A 337 134.12 -39.49 -16.40
C THR A 337 134.68 -40.87 -16.02
N VAL A 338 133.82 -41.79 -15.59
CA VAL A 338 134.21 -43.18 -15.31
C VAL A 338 134.67 -43.89 -16.59
N ILE A 339 133.94 -43.73 -17.71
CA ILE A 339 134.34 -44.28 -19.01
C ILE A 339 135.72 -43.77 -19.42
N GLN A 340 136.00 -42.48 -19.24
CA GLN A 340 137.29 -41.90 -19.59
C GLN A 340 138.44 -42.48 -18.76
N ASN A 341 138.24 -42.63 -17.44
CA ASN A 341 139.21 -43.29 -16.57
C ASN A 341 139.50 -44.75 -16.97
N VAL A 342 138.50 -45.47 -17.50
CA VAL A 342 138.69 -46.82 -18.03
C VAL A 342 139.51 -46.80 -19.33
N ASN A 343 139.24 -45.85 -20.23
CA ASN A 343 139.99 -45.69 -21.47
C ASN A 343 141.47 -45.35 -21.23
N ASP A 344 141.76 -44.51 -20.23
CA ASP A 344 143.14 -44.18 -19.85
C ASP A 344 143.89 -45.43 -19.36
N LYS A 345 143.25 -46.26 -18.52
CA LYS A 345 143.81 -47.54 -18.06
C LYS A 345 144.04 -48.53 -19.19
N ILE A 346 143.16 -48.60 -20.19
CA ILE A 346 143.36 -49.44 -21.39
C ILE A 346 144.63 -48.99 -22.13
N THR A 347 144.90 -47.69 -22.20
CA THR A 347 146.07 -47.13 -22.86
C THR A 347 147.37 -47.51 -22.12
N GLU A 348 147.40 -47.40 -20.80
CA GLU A 348 148.53 -47.85 -19.97
C GLU A 348 148.83 -49.35 -20.15
N VAL A 349 147.79 -50.19 -20.17
CA VAL A 349 147.94 -51.65 -20.39
C VAL A 349 148.53 -51.94 -21.77
N ASN A 350 148.11 -51.23 -22.81
CA ASN A 350 148.65 -51.42 -24.16
C ASN A 350 150.13 -51.01 -24.25
N GLN A 351 150.56 -49.93 -23.60
CA GLN A 351 151.96 -49.54 -23.55
C GLN A 351 152.84 -50.59 -22.83
N ALA A 352 152.37 -51.12 -21.70
CA ALA A 352 153.09 -52.18 -20.97
C ALA A 352 153.24 -53.47 -21.80
N LYS A 353 152.19 -53.83 -22.55
CA LYS A 353 152.20 -54.97 -23.48
C LYS A 353 153.27 -54.83 -24.57
N ASP A 354 153.43 -53.64 -25.13
CA ASP A 354 154.41 -53.41 -26.21
C ASP A 354 155.87 -53.47 -25.71
N SER A 355 156.18 -52.96 -24.52
CA SER A 355 157.52 -53.11 -23.92
C SER A 355 157.89 -54.56 -23.57
N MET A 356 156.93 -55.37 -23.15
CA MET A 356 157.14 -56.81 -22.95
C MET A 356 157.50 -57.52 -24.27
N ARG A 357 156.88 -57.11 -25.39
CA ARG A 357 157.11 -57.70 -26.70
C ARG A 357 158.53 -57.44 -27.21
N GLU A 358 159.04 -56.22 -27.09
CA GLU A 358 160.44 -55.90 -27.47
C GLU A 358 161.47 -56.72 -26.68
N THR A 359 161.20 -56.98 -25.39
CA THR A 359 162.10 -57.79 -24.55
C THR A 359 162.12 -59.26 -25.00
N VAL A 360 160.97 -59.80 -25.39
CA VAL A 360 160.85 -61.18 -25.90
C VAL A 360 161.57 -61.33 -27.24
N ASP A 361 161.43 -60.37 -28.15
CA ASP A 361 162.08 -60.42 -29.48
C ASP A 361 163.62 -60.39 -29.37
N SER A 362 164.18 -59.64 -28.41
CA SER A 362 165.63 -59.65 -28.14
C SER A 362 166.14 -61.02 -27.67
N LYS A 363 165.36 -61.73 -26.84
CA LYS A 363 165.74 -63.07 -26.33
C LYS A 363 165.64 -64.15 -27.40
N ILE A 364 164.72 -64.03 -28.35
CA ILE A 364 164.60 -64.96 -29.48
C ILE A 364 165.84 -64.86 -30.39
N SER A 365 166.32 -63.64 -30.64
CA SER A 365 167.52 -63.41 -31.46
C SER A 365 168.78 -64.06 -30.86
N GLU A 366 168.97 -63.97 -29.54
CA GLU A 366 170.08 -64.66 -28.85
C GLU A 366 169.96 -66.19 -28.93
N PHE A 367 168.74 -66.72 -28.82
CA PHE A 367 168.48 -68.15 -28.90
C PHE A 367 168.78 -68.71 -30.31
N ASP A 368 168.44 -67.98 -31.37
CA ASP A 368 168.70 -68.40 -32.74
C ASP A 368 170.21 -68.46 -33.06
N VAL A 369 171.03 -67.56 -32.49
CA VAL A 369 172.49 -67.63 -32.59
C VAL A 369 173.03 -68.89 -31.91
N ALA A 370 172.62 -69.16 -30.67
CA ALA A 370 173.05 -70.33 -29.92
C ALA A 370 172.62 -71.66 -30.56
N LYS A 371 171.43 -71.68 -31.18
CA LYS A 371 170.91 -72.84 -31.90
C LYS A 371 171.76 -73.19 -33.13
N ASN A 372 172.19 -72.19 -33.91
CA ASN A 372 172.98 -72.42 -35.12
C ASN A 372 174.40 -72.94 -34.80
N ASP A 373 175.06 -72.39 -33.77
CA ASP A 373 176.37 -72.88 -33.32
C ASP A 373 176.33 -74.38 -32.91
N MET A 374 175.22 -74.79 -32.27
CA MET A 374 175.02 -76.19 -31.86
C MET A 374 174.80 -77.12 -33.07
N GLN A 375 174.11 -76.63 -34.10
CA GLN A 375 173.83 -77.39 -35.33
C GLN A 375 175.10 -77.65 -36.15
N ASP A 376 176.02 -76.69 -36.20
CA ASP A 376 177.32 -76.84 -36.88
C ASP A 376 178.24 -77.84 -36.17
N SER A 377 178.22 -77.87 -34.83
CA SER A 377 179.01 -78.83 -34.05
C SER A 377 178.55 -80.28 -34.20
N ILE A 378 177.24 -80.51 -34.30
CA ILE A 378 176.65 -81.86 -34.49
C ILE A 378 176.99 -82.38 -35.90
N SER A 379 176.92 -81.52 -36.92
CA SER A 379 177.14 -81.92 -38.31
C SER A 379 178.56 -82.44 -38.55
N ASN A 380 179.58 -81.80 -37.97
CA ASN A 380 180.96 -82.25 -38.07
C ASN A 380 181.22 -83.59 -37.34
N SER A 381 180.47 -83.90 -36.29
CA SER A 381 180.61 -85.17 -35.56
C SER A 381 179.92 -86.34 -36.27
N LEU A 382 178.88 -86.06 -37.06
CA LEU A 382 178.16 -87.07 -37.84
C LEU A 382 179.00 -87.57 -39.03
N GLU A 383 179.71 -86.67 -39.69
CA GLU A 383 180.53 -86.97 -40.87
C GLU A 383 181.74 -87.87 -40.52
N ASP A 384 182.33 -87.70 -39.32
CA ASP A 384 183.39 -88.59 -38.79
C ASP A 384 182.85 -89.98 -38.42
N PHE A 385 181.61 -90.06 -37.94
CA PHE A 385 180.96 -91.32 -37.57
C PHE A 385 180.61 -92.17 -38.79
N GLU A 386 180.07 -91.55 -39.85
CA GLU A 386 179.71 -92.24 -41.10
C GLU A 386 180.93 -92.80 -41.85
N GLN A 387 182.09 -92.13 -41.76
CA GLN A 387 183.34 -92.67 -42.30
C GLN A 387 183.84 -93.91 -41.55
N ARG A 388 183.70 -93.96 -40.21
CA ARG A 388 184.08 -95.13 -39.40
C ARG A 388 183.09 -96.29 -39.52
N PHE A 389 181.80 -96.00 -39.69
CA PHE A 389 180.76 -97.02 -39.84
C PHE A 389 180.90 -97.80 -41.15
N SER A 390 181.32 -97.13 -42.24
CA SER A 390 181.53 -97.77 -43.54
C SER A 390 182.69 -98.78 -43.58
N GLN A 391 183.59 -98.79 -42.59
CA GLN A 391 184.72 -99.74 -42.51
C GLN A 391 184.40 -101.02 -41.72
N LEU A 392 183.27 -101.10 -41.00
CA LEU A 392 182.95 -102.20 -40.07
C LEU A 392 181.88 -103.17 -40.57
N GLU A 393 181.08 -102.80 -41.55
CA GLU A 393 179.94 -103.59 -42.00
C GLU A 393 180.33 -104.60 -43.09
N ASN A 394 181.20 -105.59 -42.78
CA ASN A 394 181.21 -106.98 -43.32
C ASN A 394 182.59 -107.72 -43.29
N GLU A 395 183.39 -107.58 -42.23
CA GLU A 395 184.36 -108.61 -41.77
C GLU A 395 183.84 -109.31 -40.48
N ASN A 396 184.23 -110.57 -40.20
CA ASN A 396 183.80 -111.39 -39.03
C ASN A 396 184.93 -111.58 -37.98
N PRO A 397 184.64 -111.55 -36.66
CA PRO A 397 185.59 -111.60 -35.53
C PRO A 397 186.35 -112.92 -35.24
N THR A 398 186.97 -113.57 -36.22
CA THR A 398 188.25 -114.27 -35.95
C THR A 398 189.37 -113.89 -36.90
N GLY A 399 189.09 -113.28 -38.04
CA GLY A 399 189.67 -113.93 -39.21
C GLY A 399 188.86 -115.19 -39.52
N GLU A 400 187.95 -114.97 -40.45
CA GLU A 400 187.24 -115.91 -41.32
C GLU A 400 185.83 -116.41 -40.96
N ILE A 401 185.12 -116.72 -42.04
CA ILE A 401 183.67 -116.80 -42.29
C ILE A 401 183.01 -117.93 -41.48
N VAL A 402 181.89 -117.69 -40.78
CA VAL A 402 181.11 -118.80 -40.15
C VAL A 402 179.59 -118.62 -40.23
N ALA A 403 178.96 -119.69 -40.69
CA ALA A 403 177.56 -119.87 -41.03
C ALA A 403 176.68 -120.43 -39.88
N ALA A 404 175.37 -120.41 -40.17
CA ALA A 404 174.35 -121.44 -39.90
C ALA A 404 173.52 -121.37 -38.60
N ARG A 405 172.18 -121.45 -38.74
CA ARG A 405 171.40 -122.69 -38.52
C ARG A 405 169.87 -122.47 -38.56
N THR A 406 169.19 -123.54 -38.97
CA THR A 406 167.83 -123.67 -39.55
C THR A 406 166.66 -123.67 -38.55
N SER A 407 165.48 -123.21 -39.02
CA SER A 407 164.14 -123.47 -38.45
C SER A 407 163.28 -124.28 -39.43
N ILE A 408 162.24 -124.93 -38.92
CA ILE A 408 161.57 -126.16 -39.42
C ILE A 408 160.81 -126.06 -40.78
N ASP A 409 160.73 -124.90 -41.45
CA ASP A 409 159.94 -124.73 -42.71
C ASP A 409 160.74 -124.52 -44.01
N GLY A 410 162.07 -124.52 -43.98
CA GLY A 410 162.89 -124.41 -45.19
C GLY A 410 163.11 -122.98 -45.73
N THR A 411 162.72 -121.92 -45.04
CA THR A 411 162.97 -120.54 -45.49
C THR A 411 164.07 -119.84 -44.67
N VAL A 412 165.10 -119.30 -45.33
CA VAL A 412 166.13 -118.46 -44.70
C VAL A 412 165.61 -117.02 -44.58
N LYS A 413 165.39 -116.54 -43.36
CA LYS A 413 164.97 -115.17 -43.03
C LYS A 413 166.07 -114.47 -42.25
N ASN A 414 166.54 -113.32 -42.78
CA ASN A 414 167.88 -112.76 -42.54
C ASN A 414 167.94 -111.63 -41.51
N ASN A 415 166.82 -111.26 -40.86
CA ASN A 415 166.81 -110.17 -39.89
C ASN A 415 165.64 -110.23 -38.90
N LEU A 416 165.83 -109.62 -37.72
CA LEU A 416 164.84 -109.57 -36.62
C LEU A 416 163.47 -109.02 -37.07
N SER A 417 163.45 -108.12 -38.05
CA SER A 417 162.24 -107.50 -38.60
C SER A 417 161.30 -108.52 -39.25
N GLN A 418 161.85 -109.56 -39.89
CA GLN A 418 161.05 -110.62 -40.52
C GLN A 418 160.41 -111.60 -39.51
N ARG A 419 160.77 -111.51 -38.22
CA ARG A 419 160.26 -112.38 -37.14
C ARG A 419 158.98 -111.86 -36.51
N PHE A 420 158.82 -110.54 -36.43
CA PHE A 420 157.64 -109.88 -35.86
C PHE A 420 156.40 -109.93 -36.78
N LEU A 421 156.59 -110.10 -38.09
CA LEU A 421 155.48 -110.20 -39.05
C LEU A 421 154.68 -111.54 -38.99
N TYR A 422 155.19 -112.58 -38.32
CA TYR A 422 154.58 -113.92 -38.35
C TYR A 422 153.49 -114.14 -37.28
N ASP A 423 153.54 -113.42 -36.15
CA ASP A 423 152.61 -113.61 -35.03
C ASP A 423 151.32 -112.77 -35.16
N PHE A 424 151.26 -111.81 -36.09
CA PHE A 424 150.11 -110.90 -36.27
C PHE A 424 149.09 -111.37 -37.32
N ASP A 425 149.46 -112.29 -38.19
CA ASP A 425 148.62 -112.79 -39.30
C ASP A 425 147.54 -113.80 -38.85
N LYS A 426 147.32 -113.97 -37.53
CA LYS A 426 146.36 -114.91 -36.93
C LYS A 426 145.12 -114.27 -36.28
N LYS A 427 144.80 -112.99 -36.58
CA LYS A 427 143.56 -112.34 -36.12
C LYS A 427 142.61 -111.99 -37.28
N VAL A 428 141.30 -112.06 -37.01
CA VAL A 428 140.19 -112.03 -37.99
C VAL A 428 139.42 -110.70 -37.96
N ASP A 429 139.00 -110.20 -39.13
CA ASP A 429 138.30 -108.91 -39.36
C ASP A 429 136.74 -108.96 -39.28
N LYS A 430 136.11 -107.78 -39.18
CA LYS A 430 134.63 -107.52 -39.11
C LYS A 430 134.05 -107.17 -40.49
N ILE A 431 132.85 -107.70 -40.82
CA ILE A 431 132.18 -107.57 -42.15
C ILE A 431 130.73 -107.04 -42.01
N GLU A 432 130.25 -106.36 -43.05
CA GLU A 432 128.98 -105.63 -43.21
C GLU A 432 127.72 -106.53 -43.25
N GLY A 433 126.64 -106.16 -42.54
CA GLY A 433 125.35 -106.88 -42.54
C GLY A 433 124.79 -107.40 -41.20
N LYS A 434 125.39 -107.10 -40.03
CA LYS A 434 124.81 -107.37 -38.70
C LYS A 434 124.99 -106.19 -37.75
N GLY A 435 123.88 -105.70 -37.17
CA GLY A 435 123.81 -104.48 -36.35
C GLY A 435 123.85 -104.69 -34.83
N LEU A 436 123.71 -103.59 -34.08
CA LEU A 436 123.30 -103.51 -32.67
C LEU A 436 122.50 -102.17 -32.42
N SER A 437 121.23 -102.14 -32.89
CA SER A 437 119.95 -101.55 -32.34
C SER A 437 119.87 -100.18 -31.61
N THR A 438 118.80 -99.33 -31.60
CA THR A 438 117.59 -98.95 -32.41
C THR A 438 116.87 -97.72 -31.72
N ASN A 439 115.81 -97.15 -32.34
CA ASN A 439 115.07 -95.89 -32.06
C ASN A 439 113.64 -96.14 -31.45
N ASP A 440 113.03 -95.25 -30.63
CA ASP A 440 111.78 -95.51 -29.84
C ASP A 440 110.64 -94.44 -29.94
N PHE A 441 109.49 -94.69 -30.63
CA PHE A 441 108.09 -94.23 -30.32
C PHE A 441 107.07 -94.73 -31.40
N THR A 442 105.83 -95.08 -31.01
CA THR A 442 104.83 -95.91 -31.73
C THR A 442 103.45 -95.27 -31.99
N ASP A 443 102.66 -95.90 -32.88
CA ASP A 443 101.39 -95.45 -33.47
C ASP A 443 100.17 -95.31 -32.53
N GLU A 444 100.27 -95.70 -31.25
CA GLU A 444 99.15 -95.70 -30.28
C GLU A 444 98.78 -94.29 -29.78
N GLU A 445 99.68 -93.32 -29.87
CA GLU A 445 99.41 -91.95 -29.45
C GLU A 445 98.58 -91.16 -30.48
N LYS A 446 98.43 -91.68 -31.71
CA LYS A 446 97.55 -91.11 -32.75
C LYS A 446 96.07 -91.48 -32.57
N ASP A 447 95.75 -92.62 -31.97
CA ASP A 447 94.37 -93.11 -31.82
C ASP A 447 93.54 -92.37 -30.76
N LYS A 448 94.19 -91.64 -29.83
CA LYS A 448 93.48 -90.84 -28.80
C LYS A 448 92.89 -89.54 -29.34
N LEU A 449 93.28 -89.09 -30.53
CA LEU A 449 92.80 -87.85 -31.14
C LEU A 449 91.49 -88.04 -31.95
N PHE A 450 91.08 -89.29 -32.22
CA PHE A 450 89.99 -89.59 -33.16
C PHE A 450 88.58 -89.65 -32.53
N ASN A 451 88.42 -89.53 -31.20
CA ASN A 451 87.14 -89.78 -30.48
C ASN A 451 86.38 -88.52 -30.00
N LEU A 452 86.40 -87.40 -30.75
CA LEU A 452 85.81 -86.12 -30.32
C LEU A 452 84.87 -85.44 -31.33
N GLU A 453 84.16 -86.20 -32.17
CA GLU A 453 83.13 -85.65 -33.08
C GLU A 453 81.85 -86.50 -33.08
N ASN A 454 80.84 -86.16 -32.25
CA ASN A 454 79.38 -86.29 -32.57
C ASN A 454 78.46 -86.07 -31.35
N TYR A 455 78.05 -84.83 -31.08
CA TYR A 455 76.86 -84.51 -30.28
C TYR A 455 76.07 -83.34 -30.91
N ILE A 456 74.77 -83.51 -31.16
CA ILE A 456 73.87 -82.55 -31.85
C ILE A 456 72.58 -82.34 -31.02
N HIS A 457 72.12 -81.10 -30.83
CA HIS A 457 70.91 -80.69 -30.07
C HIS A 457 69.70 -80.45 -31.01
N PRO A 458 68.44 -80.78 -30.65
CA PRO A 458 67.28 -80.57 -31.53
C PRO A 458 66.68 -79.15 -31.49
N ASP A 459 66.11 -78.71 -32.62
CA ASP A 459 65.80 -77.31 -32.97
C ASP A 459 64.32 -76.87 -32.86
N THR A 460 63.39 -77.62 -32.25
CA THR A 460 61.98 -77.16 -32.02
C THR A 460 61.24 -77.85 -30.86
N HIS A 461 60.35 -77.11 -30.19
CA HIS A 461 59.29 -77.62 -29.29
C HIS A 461 57.91 -77.43 -29.95
N ASN A 462 56.98 -78.39 -29.78
CA ASN A 462 55.67 -78.41 -30.42
C ASN A 462 54.56 -77.71 -29.60
N ALA A 463 53.78 -76.89 -30.29
CA ALA A 463 52.59 -76.17 -29.84
C ALA A 463 51.45 -77.12 -29.40
N SER A 464 51.47 -77.50 -28.11
CA SER A 464 50.38 -78.22 -27.42
C SER A 464 49.88 -77.47 -26.16
N ASP A 465 50.11 -76.16 -26.14
CA ASP A 465 49.08 -75.15 -25.87
C ASP A 465 47.88 -75.43 -26.83
N ILE A 466 46.62 -75.75 -26.45
CA ILE A 466 45.54 -74.93 -25.85
C ILE A 466 44.22 -75.73 -26.06
N ILE A 467 43.25 -75.82 -25.10
CA ILE A 467 41.77 -75.76 -25.31
C ILE A 467 41.00 -75.35 -24.02
N LEU A 468 40.06 -74.41 -24.19
CA LEU A 468 39.03 -73.79 -23.32
C LEU A 468 37.80 -74.69 -23.01
N ASP A 469 37.07 -74.41 -21.91
CA ASP A 469 35.58 -74.39 -21.96
C ASP A 469 34.89 -73.59 -20.83
N ASN A 470 33.87 -72.82 -21.25
CA ASN A 470 32.80 -72.11 -20.52
C ASN A 470 33.03 -70.76 -19.83
N VAL A 471 32.90 -69.73 -20.66
CA VAL A 471 32.20 -68.46 -20.38
C VAL A 471 30.75 -68.75 -19.99
N ASP A 472 30.22 -68.07 -18.97
CA ASP A 472 28.80 -67.75 -18.93
C ASP A 472 28.59 -66.29 -18.51
N VAL A 473 27.90 -65.57 -19.38
CA VAL A 473 27.50 -64.17 -19.27
C VAL A 473 26.00 -64.23 -19.06
N ASP A 474 25.52 -64.00 -17.84
CA ASP A 474 24.14 -63.58 -17.64
C ASP A 474 24.09 -62.38 -16.69
N SER A 475 23.94 -61.24 -17.37
CA SER A 475 23.45 -59.97 -16.88
C SER A 475 22.07 -60.10 -16.23
N CYS A 476 21.84 -59.26 -15.22
CA CYS A 476 20.52 -58.72 -14.82
C CYS A 476 19.51 -59.74 -14.26
N PHE A 477 19.11 -59.55 -12.99
CA PHE A 477 17.73 -59.37 -12.51
C PHE A 477 17.60 -59.68 -10.99
N GLU A 478 17.06 -58.69 -10.28
CA GLU A 478 16.18 -58.79 -9.09
C GLU A 478 16.75 -59.19 -7.71
N SER A 479 16.73 -58.23 -6.78
CA SER A 479 15.48 -57.95 -6.05
C SER A 479 15.54 -56.60 -5.31
N ASN A 480 14.91 -55.61 -5.94
CA ASN A 480 14.49 -54.36 -5.30
C ASN A 480 13.55 -54.69 -4.13
N ASN A 481 13.71 -53.97 -3.02
CA ASN A 481 12.85 -54.09 -1.83
C ASN A 481 11.48 -53.43 -2.10
N VAL A 482 10.67 -54.06 -2.96
CA VAL A 482 9.30 -53.67 -3.33
C VAL A 482 8.41 -53.51 -2.09
N ASN A 483 8.73 -54.20 -1.00
CA ASN A 483 8.01 -54.11 0.27
C ASN A 483 8.20 -52.77 0.99
N ASP A 484 9.34 -52.09 0.85
CA ASP A 484 9.57 -50.78 1.48
C ASP A 484 8.89 -49.64 0.71
N ALA A 485 8.93 -49.69 -0.64
CA ALA A 485 8.20 -48.75 -1.49
C ALA A 485 6.67 -48.89 -1.35
N LEU A 486 6.15 -50.12 -1.22
CA LEU A 486 4.73 -50.38 -0.93
C LEU A 486 4.30 -49.83 0.44
N LYS A 487 5.21 -49.76 1.42
CA LYS A 487 4.91 -49.27 2.77
C LYS A 487 4.77 -47.75 2.79
N GLU A 488 5.60 -47.03 2.04
CA GLU A 488 5.49 -45.57 1.87
C GLU A 488 4.23 -45.18 1.08
N ILE A 489 3.92 -45.89 -0.01
CA ILE A 489 2.71 -45.62 -0.81
C ILE A 489 1.44 -45.85 0.01
N ASN A 490 1.36 -46.93 0.79
CA ASN A 490 0.19 -47.20 1.64
C ASN A 490 0.01 -46.17 2.76
N ASN A 491 1.10 -45.62 3.32
CA ASN A 491 1.01 -44.54 4.31
C ASN A 491 0.53 -43.23 3.68
N TYR A 492 0.93 -42.95 2.43
CA TYR A 492 0.46 -41.77 1.70
C TYR A 492 -1.03 -41.87 1.33
N ILE A 493 -1.50 -43.05 0.90
CA ILE A 493 -2.92 -43.31 0.59
C ILE A 493 -3.80 -43.15 1.84
N LYS A 494 -3.37 -43.68 3.00
CA LYS A 494 -4.08 -43.48 4.28
C LYS A 494 -4.17 -42.00 4.70
N GLY A 495 -3.13 -41.22 4.41
CA GLY A 495 -3.13 -39.78 4.63
C GLY A 495 -4.18 -39.07 3.79
N LEU A 496 -4.28 -39.42 2.50
CA LEU A 496 -5.28 -38.86 1.57
C LEU A 496 -6.72 -39.24 1.92
N GLU A 497 -6.97 -40.47 2.37
CA GLU A 497 -8.32 -40.90 2.80
C GLU A 497 -8.85 -40.11 4.01
N ASN A 498 -7.96 -39.71 4.92
CA ASN A 498 -8.35 -38.88 6.08
C ASN A 498 -8.66 -37.42 5.67
N THR A 499 -7.88 -36.83 4.76
CA THR A 499 -8.17 -35.48 4.23
C THR A 499 -9.46 -35.43 3.42
N VAL A 500 -9.79 -36.48 2.66
CA VAL A 500 -11.06 -36.58 1.93
C VAL A 500 -12.25 -36.63 2.89
N LYS A 501 -12.19 -37.40 3.98
CA LYS A 501 -13.24 -37.41 5.02
C LYS A 501 -13.43 -36.05 5.70
N GLU A 502 -12.34 -35.32 5.96
CA GLU A 502 -12.40 -33.98 6.53
C GLU A 502 -13.11 -32.99 5.59
N LEU A 503 -12.82 -33.07 4.28
CA LEU A 503 -13.46 -32.24 3.25
C LEU A 503 -14.94 -32.60 3.02
N GLU A 504 -15.30 -33.89 3.03
CA GLU A 504 -16.70 -34.33 2.94
C GLU A 504 -17.53 -33.85 4.15
N SER A 505 -16.94 -33.84 5.35
CA SER A 505 -17.56 -33.26 6.55
C SER A 505 -17.76 -31.74 6.43
N GLN A 506 -16.78 -31.02 5.88
CA GLN A 506 -16.88 -29.56 5.69
C GLN A 506 -17.90 -29.17 4.62
N ILE A 507 -18.00 -29.95 3.53
CA ILE A 507 -18.99 -29.73 2.47
C ILE A 507 -20.42 -30.04 2.98
N GLY A 508 -20.60 -31.05 3.84
CA GLY A 508 -21.89 -31.35 4.47
C GLY A 508 -22.41 -30.25 5.40
N VAL A 509 -21.50 -29.62 6.16
CA VAL A 509 -21.83 -28.46 7.02
C VAL A 509 -22.17 -27.22 6.18
N HIS A 510 -21.50 -27.02 5.04
CA HIS A 510 -21.78 -25.91 4.13
C HIS A 510 -23.13 -26.06 3.39
N TRP A 511 -23.52 -27.29 3.04
CA TRP A 511 -24.81 -27.56 2.39
C TRP A 511 -26.02 -27.36 3.32
N HIS A 512 -25.83 -27.46 4.64
CA HIS A 512 -26.87 -27.22 5.66
C HIS A 512 -27.07 -25.72 5.99
N LEU A 513 -26.07 -24.87 5.71
CA LEU A 513 -26.13 -23.42 5.87
C LEU A 513 -26.72 -22.70 4.65
N ILE A 514 -26.83 -23.37 3.50
CA ILE A 514 -27.40 -22.82 2.25
C ILE A 514 -28.90 -23.15 2.11
N ASN A 515 -29.44 -24.09 2.92
CA ASN A 515 -30.83 -24.57 2.86
C ASN A 515 -31.67 -24.31 4.13
N ASN A 516 -31.24 -23.40 5.00
CA ASN A 516 -32.04 -22.75 6.05
C ASN A 516 -31.96 -21.23 5.85
#